data_AF-A0A2H4U8W9-F1
#
_entry.id   AF-A0A2H4U8W9-F1
#
_cell.length_a   1.000
_cell.length_b   1.000
_cell.length_c   1.000
_cell.angle_alpha   90.00
_cell.angle_beta   90.00
_cell.angle_gamma   90.00
#
_symmetry.space_group_name_H-M   'P 1'
#
loop_
_entity.id
_entity.type
_entity.pdbx_description
1 polymer ?
#
loop_
_entity_poly.entity_id
_entity_poly.type
_entity_poly.pdbx_seq_one_letter_code
_entity_poly.pdbx_strand_id
1 'polypeptide(L)'
;MSNIYKAVLKKICEEIVDKYNNVLDCRIHILPENLDKDVEYIFKVNPDLTDDELLVLRSEVDYDVFRIYDKFNLEYDFANVYSRY
;
A
#
# COMPACT_ATOMS: atom_id res chain seq x y z
N MET A 1 1.48 -19.13 4.28
CA MET A 1 1.60 -18.06 3.26
C MET A 1 2.74 -18.36 2.27
N SER A 2 2.44 -18.39 0.96
CA SER A 2 3.40 -18.76 -0.10
C SER A 2 4.49 -17.71 -0.31
N ASN A 3 5.71 -18.13 -0.70
CA ASN A 3 6.81 -17.23 -1.05
C ASN A 3 6.47 -16.30 -2.23
N ILE A 4 5.61 -16.76 -3.15
CA ILE A 4 5.16 -15.97 -4.30
C ILE A 4 4.28 -14.81 -3.84
N TYR A 5 3.36 -15.05 -2.91
CA TYR A 5 2.48 -14.02 -2.37
C TYR A 5 3.30 -12.90 -1.72
N LYS A 6 4.26 -13.23 -0.83
CA LYS A 6 5.16 -12.25 -0.21
C LYS A 6 5.96 -11.44 -1.23
N ALA A 7 6.41 -12.07 -2.32
CA ALA A 7 7.13 -11.37 -3.38
C ALA A 7 6.23 -10.36 -4.13
N VAL A 8 4.97 -10.72 -4.37
CA VAL A 8 3.99 -9.82 -4.99
C VAL A 8 3.67 -8.63 -4.08
N LEU A 9 3.45 -8.86 -2.77
CA LEU A 9 3.22 -7.76 -1.82
C LEU A 9 4.40 -6.77 -1.80
N LYS A 10 5.64 -7.29 -1.77
CA LYS A 10 6.86 -6.45 -1.81
C LYS A 10 6.94 -5.62 -3.09
N LYS A 11 6.58 -6.22 -4.23
CA LYS A 11 6.57 -5.54 -5.52
C LYS A 11 5.55 -4.40 -5.57
N ILE A 12 4.40 -4.55 -4.92
CA ILE A 12 3.41 -3.47 -4.79
C ILE A 12 4.02 -2.27 -4.08
N CYS A 13 4.68 -2.48 -2.94
CA CYS A 13 5.39 -1.40 -2.24
C CYS A 13 6.42 -0.70 -3.14
N GLU A 14 7.26 -1.47 -3.84
CA GLU A 14 8.29 -0.94 -4.73
C GLU A 14 7.69 -0.11 -5.87
N GLU A 15 6.65 -0.63 -6.55
CA GLU A 15 5.98 0.09 -7.64
C GLU A 15 5.33 1.40 -7.19
N ILE A 16 4.72 1.42 -5.99
CA ILE A 16 4.10 2.64 -5.45
C ILE A 16 5.17 3.66 -5.05
N VAL A 17 6.21 3.25 -4.33
CA VAL A 17 7.30 4.15 -3.91
C VAL A 17 8.01 4.75 -5.13
N ASP A 18 8.27 3.94 -6.16
CA ASP A 18 8.93 4.42 -7.39
C ASP A 18 8.05 5.38 -8.21
N LYS A 19 6.73 5.22 -8.16
CA LYS A 19 5.80 6.06 -8.93
C LYS A 19 5.50 7.40 -8.26
N TYR A 20 5.37 7.42 -6.94
CA TYR A 20 4.88 8.57 -6.21
C TYR A 20 6.00 9.21 -5.37
N ASN A 21 6.57 10.32 -5.85
CA ASN A 21 7.64 11.06 -5.15
C ASN A 21 7.28 11.46 -3.70
N ASN A 22 5.99 11.57 -3.39
CA ASN A 22 5.49 11.93 -2.07
C ASN A 22 5.28 10.72 -1.14
N VAL A 23 5.54 9.50 -1.62
CA VAL A 23 5.63 8.27 -0.83
C VAL A 23 7.11 7.95 -0.63
N LEU A 24 7.58 8.08 0.60
CA LEU A 24 9.00 7.99 0.97
C LEU A 24 9.45 6.56 1.31
N ASP A 25 8.53 5.74 1.82
CA ASP A 25 8.78 4.36 2.22
C ASP A 25 7.46 3.59 2.22
N CYS A 26 7.53 2.27 2.11
CA CYS A 26 6.38 1.38 2.23
C CYS A 26 6.75 0.14 3.04
N ARG A 27 5.99 -0.11 4.11
CA ARG A 27 6.15 -1.30 4.96
C ARG A 27 4.91 -2.16 4.87
N ILE A 28 5.12 -3.47 4.91
CA ILE A 28 4.05 -4.46 4.83
C ILE A 28 3.92 -5.10 6.20
N HIS A 29 2.73 -5.04 6.77
CA HIS A 29 2.38 -5.75 7.98
C HIS A 29 1.37 -6.84 7.61
N ILE A 30 1.72 -8.10 7.89
CA ILE A 30 0.81 -9.23 7.70
C ILE A 30 0.05 -9.42 9.01
N LEU A 31 -1.26 -9.27 8.95
CA LEU A 31 -2.16 -9.37 10.08
C LEU A 31 -2.47 -10.85 10.42
N PRO A 32 -2.84 -11.16 11.68
CA PRO A 32 -3.29 -12.50 12.04
C PRO A 32 -4.60 -12.87 11.33
N GLU A 33 -4.79 -14.15 10.98
CA GLU A 33 -5.90 -14.73 10.18
C GLU A 33 -7.33 -14.52 10.74
N ASN A 34 -7.50 -13.76 11.82
CA ASN A 34 -8.79 -13.50 12.48
C ASN A 34 -9.33 -12.08 12.23
N LEU A 35 -8.75 -11.34 11.27
CA LEU A 35 -9.15 -9.97 10.93
C LEU A 35 -9.74 -9.93 9.51
N ASP A 36 -10.61 -8.95 9.25
CA ASP A 36 -11.22 -8.74 7.91
C ASP A 36 -10.18 -8.39 6.82
N LYS A 37 -8.93 -8.12 7.24
CA LYS A 37 -7.80 -7.75 6.41
C LYS A 37 -6.57 -8.55 6.86
N ASP A 38 -5.85 -9.10 5.89
CA ASP A 38 -4.66 -9.92 6.09
C ASP A 38 -3.38 -9.13 5.85
N VAL A 39 -3.47 -7.98 5.18
CA VAL A 39 -2.32 -7.15 4.82
C VAL A 39 -2.58 -5.66 5.11
N GLU A 40 -1.64 -5.00 5.78
CA GLU A 40 -1.58 -3.55 5.85
C GLU A 40 -0.35 -3.05 5.11
N TYR A 41 -0.56 -2.13 4.15
CA TYR A 41 0.51 -1.33 3.57
C TYR A 41 0.60 -0.02 4.34
N ILE A 42 1.73 0.19 5.00
CA ILE A 42 2.04 1.41 5.74
C ILE A 42 2.94 2.26 4.86
N PHE A 43 2.35 3.23 4.17
CA PHE A 43 3.03 4.21 3.34
C PHE A 43 3.50 5.38 4.19
N LYS A 44 4.81 5.58 4.27
CA LYS A 44 5.38 6.81 4.80
C LYS A 44 5.26 7.87 3.72
N VAL A 45 4.54 8.95 4.00
CA VAL A 45 4.35 10.05 3.05
C VAL A 45 5.15 11.27 3.47
N ASN A 46 5.37 12.18 2.52
CA ASN A 46 6.02 13.46 2.78
C ASN A 46 5.23 14.25 3.86
N PRO A 47 5.87 14.63 4.99
CA PRO A 47 5.19 15.34 6.08
C PRO A 47 4.71 16.73 5.68
N ASP A 48 5.27 17.32 4.63
CA ASP A 48 4.95 18.68 4.18
C ASP A 48 3.70 18.75 3.29
N LEU A 49 3.10 17.60 2.95
CA LEU A 49 1.83 17.57 2.19
C LEU A 49 0.73 18.26 2.97
N THR A 50 0.02 19.16 2.30
CA THR A 50 -1.28 19.65 2.79
C THR A 50 -2.29 18.51 2.87
N ASP A 51 -3.39 18.73 3.59
CA ASP A 51 -4.43 17.70 3.72
C ASP A 51 -5.13 17.42 2.38
N ASP A 52 -5.27 18.42 1.51
CA ASP A 52 -5.83 18.26 0.16
C ASP A 52 -4.89 17.44 -0.73
N GLU A 53 -3.59 17.74 -0.73
CA GLU A 53 -2.60 16.96 -1.47
C GLU A 53 -2.51 15.51 -0.95
N LEU A 54 -2.62 15.33 0.37
CA LEU A 54 -2.69 14.00 0.97
C LEU A 54 -3.95 13.26 0.50
N LEU A 55 -5.12 13.91 0.45
CA LEU A 55 -6.35 13.28 -0.04
C LEU A 55 -6.22 12.82 -1.49
N VAL A 56 -5.64 13.65 -2.36
CA VAL A 56 -5.38 13.29 -3.76
C VAL A 56 -4.42 12.10 -3.83
N LEU A 57 -3.28 12.17 -3.12
CA LEU A 57 -2.29 11.09 -3.09
C LEU A 57 -2.90 9.77 -2.62
N ARG A 58 -3.71 9.81 -1.56
CA ARG A 58 -4.41 8.63 -1.03
C ARG A 58 -5.32 8.00 -2.09
N SER A 59 -6.13 8.82 -2.76
CA SER A 59 -7.03 8.32 -3.79
C SER A 59 -6.27 7.65 -4.95
N GLU A 60 -5.14 8.23 -5.36
CA GLU A 60 -4.33 7.70 -6.46
C GLU A 60 -3.60 6.41 -6.07
N VAL A 61 -2.97 6.38 -4.89
CA VAL A 61 -2.26 5.21 -4.37
C VAL A 61 -3.23 4.07 -4.10
N ASP A 62 -4.38 4.34 -3.47
CA ASP A 62 -5.41 3.32 -3.21
C ASP A 62 -5.90 2.66 -4.51
N TYR A 63 -6.15 3.46 -5.54
CA TYR A 63 -6.54 2.97 -6.86
C TYR A 63 -5.46 2.09 -7.49
N ASP A 64 -4.18 2.49 -7.40
CA ASP A 64 -3.10 1.71 -8.00
C ASP A 64 -2.81 0.42 -7.25
N VAL A 65 -2.85 0.41 -5.92
CA VAL A 65 -2.74 -0.82 -5.13
C VAL A 65 -3.86 -1.78 -5.53
N PHE A 66 -5.11 -1.29 -5.61
CA PHE A 66 -6.24 -2.08 -6.09
C PHE A 66 -5.99 -2.67 -7.49
N ARG A 67 -5.56 -1.85 -8.44
CA ARG A 67 -5.26 -2.27 -9.82
C ARG A 67 -4.18 -3.34 -9.88
N ILE A 68 -3.16 -3.26 -9.01
CA ILE A 68 -2.09 -4.27 -8.98
C ILE A 68 -2.62 -5.57 -8.36
N TYR A 69 -3.42 -5.51 -7.29
CA TYR A 69 -4.10 -6.70 -6.74
C TYR A 69 -4.95 -7.41 -7.80
N ASP A 70 -5.76 -6.67 -8.55
CA ASP A 70 -6.59 -7.20 -9.65
C ASP A 70 -5.73 -7.87 -10.73
N LYS A 71 -4.64 -7.21 -11.16
CA LYS A 71 -3.69 -7.74 -12.16
C LYS A 71 -3.07 -9.08 -11.74
N PHE A 72 -2.82 -9.28 -10.45
CA PHE A 72 -2.26 -10.53 -9.90
C PHE A 72 -3.33 -11.50 -9.39
N ASN A 73 -4.62 -11.19 -9.57
CA ASN A 73 -5.76 -11.99 -9.10
C ASN A 73 -5.64 -12.34 -7.61
N LEU A 74 -5.28 -11.34 -6.80
CA LEU A 74 -5.21 -11.45 -5.34
C LEU A 74 -6.58 -11.08 -4.72
N GLU A 75 -6.86 -11.61 -3.53
CA GLU A 75 -8.02 -11.18 -2.75
C GLU A 75 -7.82 -9.75 -2.24
N TYR A 76 -8.90 -8.96 -2.17
CA TYR A 76 -8.86 -7.56 -1.71
C TYR A 76 -8.84 -7.45 -0.18
N ASP A 77 -7.92 -8.19 0.43
CA ASP A 77 -7.72 -8.38 1.87
C ASP A 77 -6.78 -7.32 2.48
N PHE A 78 -6.56 -6.19 1.80
CA PHE A 78 -5.60 -5.19 2.23
C PHE A 78 -6.22 -3.90 2.80
N ALA A 79 -5.44 -3.21 3.62
CA ALA A 79 -5.68 -1.85 4.06
C ALA A 79 -4.44 -0.97 3.79
N ASN A 80 -4.67 0.27 3.35
CA ASN A 80 -3.61 1.25 3.14
C ASN A 80 -3.63 2.27 4.29
N VAL A 81 -2.49 2.40 4.96
CA VAL A 81 -2.26 3.33 6.06
C VAL A 81 -1.23 4.35 5.62
N TYR A 82 -1.51 5.63 5.87
CA TYR A 82 -0.66 6.73 5.45
C TYR A 82 -0.09 7.43 6.69
N SER A 83 1.23 7.36 6.89
CA SER A 83 1.93 7.97 8.02
C SER A 83 2.75 9.18 7.57
N ARG A 84 2.56 10.32 8.22
CA ARG A 84 3.49 11.48 8.15
C ARG A 84 4.67 11.37 9.12
N TYR A 85 4.67 10.37 10.02
CA TYR A 85 5.65 10.17 11.09
C TYR A 85 6.57 8.98 10.80
#